data_AF-A0A2E2MMX1-F1
#
_entry.id   AF-A0A2E2MMX1-F1
#
_cell.length_a   1.000
_cell.length_b   1.000
_cell.length_c   1.000
_cell.angle_alpha   90.00
_cell.angle_beta   90.00
_cell.angle_gamma   90.00
#
_symmetry.space_group_name_H-M   'P 1'
#
loop_
_entity.id
_entity.type
_entity.pdbx_description
1 polymer ?
#
loop_
_entity_poly.entity_id
_entity_poly.type
_entity_poly.pdbx_seq_one_letter_code
_entity_poly.pdbx_strand_id
1 'polypeptide(L)'
;MKTLRLLAATLLLTLVAGQSARALDAYPSDLSGQFMDWCTGKGGSTETACTCALKRLAQTVPPAALTTFVADKTGGGSGFSMSTATVATAALVTDALTACIK
;
A
#
# COMPACT_ATOMS: atom_id res chain seq x y z
N MET A 1 4.46 30.49 45.13
CA MET A 1 3.18 30.71 44.39
C MET A 1 3.44 30.26 42.96
N LYS A 2 3.09 29.02 42.61
CA LYS A 2 1.77 28.57 42.14
C LYS A 2 1.49 29.05 40.71
N THR A 3 1.43 28.05 39.80
CA THR A 3 0.57 27.97 38.61
C THR A 3 0.87 28.93 37.43
N LEU A 4 0.73 28.59 36.15
CA LEU A 4 0.35 27.40 35.37
C LEU A 4 0.19 27.95 33.92
N ARG A 5 0.28 27.07 32.91
CA ARG A 5 -0.33 27.21 31.56
C ARG A 5 0.40 28.13 30.57
N LEU A 6 0.47 27.84 29.27
CA LEU A 6 0.11 26.73 28.38
C LEU A 6 0.67 27.15 27.01
N LEU A 7 0.68 26.23 26.05
CA LEU A 7 0.61 26.47 24.60
C LEU A 7 1.86 27.06 23.91
N ALA A 8 2.54 26.21 23.16
CA ALA A 8 2.39 26.27 21.70
C ALA A 8 3.01 25.01 21.09
N ALA A 9 2.13 24.08 20.74
CA ALA A 9 2.43 22.97 19.85
C ALA A 9 3.06 23.51 18.57
N THR A 10 4.37 23.33 18.41
CA THR A 10 5.06 23.61 17.15
C THR A 10 4.81 22.42 16.22
N LEU A 11 3.67 22.55 15.56
CA LEU A 11 3.17 21.83 14.42
C LEU A 11 4.29 21.63 13.38
N LEU A 12 4.95 20.47 13.41
CA LEU A 12 5.80 19.99 12.32
C LEU A 12 5.22 18.67 11.76
N LEU A 13 3.93 18.67 11.44
CA LEU A 13 3.38 17.74 10.45
C LEU A 13 3.78 18.25 9.06
N THR A 14 5.02 17.96 8.69
CA THR A 14 5.52 18.15 7.33
C THR A 14 4.79 17.20 6.38
N LEU A 15 3.71 17.72 5.79
CA LEU A 15 3.40 17.58 4.36
C LEU A 15 3.65 16.22 3.70
N VAL A 16 2.99 15.15 4.17
CA VAL A 16 2.84 13.90 3.40
C VAL A 16 1.55 13.89 2.56
N ALA A 17 1.13 15.04 2.03
CA ALA A 17 -0.11 15.12 1.24
C ALA A 17 0.12 15.20 -0.29
N GLY A 18 1.32 15.54 -0.75
CA GLY A 18 1.56 15.89 -2.16
C GLY A 18 2.07 14.76 -3.06
N GLN A 19 2.60 13.68 -2.51
CA GLN A 19 3.19 12.59 -3.31
C GLN A 19 2.15 11.58 -3.80
N SER A 20 0.87 11.80 -3.45
CA SER A 20 -0.18 10.82 -3.66
C SER A 20 -0.63 10.65 -5.10
N ALA A 21 -0.43 11.64 -5.95
CA ALA A 21 -0.89 11.59 -7.34
C ALA A 21 0.10 10.96 -8.32
N ARG A 22 1.41 10.91 -7.98
CA ARG A 22 2.46 10.55 -8.94
C ARG A 22 2.74 9.05 -9.06
N ALA A 23 2.23 8.25 -8.13
CA ALA A 23 2.51 6.81 -8.07
C ALA A 23 1.28 5.94 -8.37
N LEU A 24 0.08 6.53 -8.45
CA LEU A 24 -1.07 5.92 -9.14
C LEU A 24 -0.86 5.83 -10.66
N ASP A 25 0.12 6.54 -11.21
CA ASP A 25 0.42 6.60 -12.64
C ASP A 25 1.31 5.43 -13.12
N ALA A 26 2.01 4.75 -12.20
CA ALA A 26 2.94 3.66 -12.56
C ALA A 26 2.22 2.34 -12.89
N TYR A 27 1.02 2.15 -12.34
CA TYR A 27 0.18 0.99 -12.59
C TYR A 27 -1.07 1.40 -13.36
N PRO A 28 -1.53 0.60 -14.33
CA PRO A 28 -2.78 0.87 -15.01
C PRO A 28 -3.93 0.94 -13.99
N SER A 29 -4.87 1.86 -14.20
CA SER A 29 -5.96 2.15 -13.24
C SER A 29 -6.77 0.91 -12.86
N ASP A 30 -6.93 -0.03 -13.79
CA ASP A 30 -7.58 -1.32 -13.55
C ASP A 30 -6.83 -2.18 -12.52
N LEU A 31 -5.50 -2.32 -12.66
CA LEU A 31 -4.66 -3.07 -11.73
C LEU A 31 -4.62 -2.42 -10.34
N SER A 32 -4.50 -1.09 -10.32
CA SER A 32 -4.57 -0.30 -9.09
C SER A 32 -5.91 -0.51 -8.39
N GLY A 33 -7.02 -0.49 -9.12
CA GLY A 33 -8.36 -0.75 -8.60
C GLY A 33 -8.50 -2.16 -8.02
N GLN A 34 -8.04 -3.18 -8.74
CA GLN A 34 -8.09 -4.57 -8.26
C GLN A 34 -7.22 -4.79 -7.01
N PHE A 35 -6.04 -4.17 -6.94
CA PHE A 35 -5.21 -4.22 -5.73
C PHE A 35 -5.90 -3.53 -4.56
N MET A 36 -6.51 -2.36 -4.78
CA MET A 36 -7.22 -1.61 -3.75
C MET A 36 -8.44 -2.37 -3.21
N ASP A 37 -9.22 -3.00 -4.10
CA ASP A 37 -10.35 -3.86 -3.72
C ASP A 37 -9.87 -5.05 -2.88
N TRP A 38 -8.84 -5.76 -3.34
CA TRP A 38 -8.25 -6.85 -2.56
C TRP A 38 -7.71 -6.37 -1.21
N CYS A 39 -6.98 -5.26 -1.18
CA CYS A 39 -6.28 -4.77 0.01
C CYS A 39 -7.24 -4.26 1.09
N THR A 40 -8.29 -3.54 0.69
CA THR A 40 -9.32 -3.03 1.61
C THR A 40 -10.31 -4.10 2.04
N GLY A 41 -10.65 -5.03 1.12
CA GLY A 41 -11.53 -6.16 1.40
C GLY A 41 -10.81 -7.32 2.11
N LYS A 42 -10.04 -8.11 1.36
CA LYS A 42 -9.37 -9.33 1.87
C LYS A 42 -8.13 -9.03 2.72
N GLY A 43 -7.42 -7.96 2.41
CA GLY A 43 -6.24 -7.52 3.17
C GLY A 43 -6.58 -6.84 4.49
N GLY A 44 -7.85 -6.45 4.69
CA GLY A 44 -8.35 -5.83 5.93
C GLY A 44 -7.66 -4.52 6.30
N SER A 45 -7.00 -3.87 5.34
CA SER A 45 -6.26 -2.62 5.56
C SER A 45 -7.11 -1.40 5.17
N THR A 46 -6.81 -0.23 5.75
CA THR A 46 -7.51 1.00 5.38
C THR A 46 -7.17 1.45 3.97
N GLU A 47 -8.08 2.16 3.30
CA GLU A 47 -7.84 2.72 1.96
C GLU A 47 -6.56 3.57 1.92
N THR A 48 -6.28 4.33 2.99
CA THR A 48 -5.05 5.11 3.16
C THR A 48 -3.80 4.22 3.16
N ALA A 49 -3.81 3.13 3.92
CA ALA A 49 -2.69 2.19 4.00
C ALA A 49 -2.47 1.46 2.66
N CYS A 50 -3.56 1.02 2.01
CA CYS A 50 -3.51 0.38 0.70
C CYS A 50 -2.97 1.32 -0.38
N THR A 51 -3.41 2.57 -0.38
CA THR A 51 -2.93 3.59 -1.30
C THR A 51 -1.44 3.87 -1.06
N CYS A 52 -0.99 3.93 0.19
CA CYS A 52 0.42 4.08 0.52
C CYS A 52 1.26 2.88 0.07
N ALA A 53 0.76 1.66 0.30
CA ALA A 53 1.44 0.43 -0.12
C ALA A 53 1.56 0.35 -1.64
N LEU A 54 0.50 0.66 -2.38
CA LEU A 54 0.50 0.70 -3.85
C LEU A 54 1.59 1.63 -4.38
N LYS A 55 1.80 2.81 -3.75
CA LYS A 55 2.85 3.74 -4.16
C LYS A 55 4.25 3.23 -3.90
N ARG A 56 4.46 2.54 -2.78
CA ARG A 56 5.75 1.89 -2.47
C ARG A 56 6.04 0.77 -3.47
N LEU A 57 5.01 -0.03 -3.78
CA LEU A 57 5.12 -1.10 -4.76
C LEU A 57 5.41 -0.56 -6.15
N ALA A 58 4.83 0.56 -6.55
CA ALA A 58 5.12 1.20 -7.84
C ALA A 58 6.60 1.56 -8.05
N GLN A 59 7.39 1.69 -6.97
CA GLN A 59 8.82 2.01 -7.05
C GLN A 59 9.71 0.77 -7.20
N THR A 60 9.23 -0.41 -6.79
CA THR A 60 10.08 -1.62 -6.63
C THR A 60 9.52 -2.85 -7.32
N VAL A 61 8.22 -2.90 -7.57
CA VAL A 61 7.51 -4.02 -8.18
C VAL A 61 7.10 -3.64 -9.60
N PRO A 62 7.41 -4.46 -10.60
CA PRO A 62 6.95 -4.22 -11.96
C PRO A 62 5.45 -4.57 -12.11
N PRO A 63 4.72 -3.91 -13.04
CA PRO A 63 3.28 -4.12 -13.24
C PRO A 63 2.91 -5.58 -13.45
N ALA A 64 3.69 -6.33 -14.25
CA ALA A 64 3.44 -7.74 -14.50
C ALA A 64 3.44 -8.59 -13.21
N ALA A 65 4.36 -8.33 -12.27
CA ALA A 65 4.45 -9.06 -11.02
C ALA A 65 3.27 -8.74 -10.09
N LEU A 66 2.86 -7.47 -10.03
CA LEU A 66 1.67 -7.07 -9.28
C LEU A 66 0.39 -7.65 -9.91
N THR A 67 0.29 -7.70 -11.24
CA THR A 67 -0.83 -8.36 -11.94
C THR A 67 -0.94 -9.83 -11.58
N THR A 68 0.17 -10.57 -11.59
CA THR A 68 0.17 -11.98 -11.16
C THR A 68 -0.26 -12.13 -9.70
N PHE A 69 0.25 -11.26 -8.80
CA PHE A 69 -0.14 -11.28 -7.39
C PHE A 69 -1.63 -11.02 -7.20
N VAL A 70 -2.18 -9.99 -7.85
CA VAL A 70 -3.60 -9.66 -7.75
C VAL A 70 -4.44 -10.78 -8.36
N ALA A 71 -4.09 -11.28 -9.54
CA ALA A 71 -4.80 -12.42 -10.16
C ALA A 71 -4.84 -13.66 -9.26
N ASP A 72 -3.76 -13.98 -8.54
CA ASP A 72 -3.68 -15.07 -7.56
C ASP A 72 -4.62 -14.83 -6.37
N LYS A 73 -4.73 -13.58 -5.89
CA LYS A 73 -5.55 -13.22 -4.73
C LYS A 73 -7.04 -13.01 -5.03
N THR A 74 -7.38 -12.49 -6.20
CA THR A 74 -8.75 -12.19 -6.64
C THR A 74 -9.39 -13.38 -7.36
N GLY A 75 -8.59 -14.21 -8.06
CA GLY A 75 -9.08 -15.23 -9.00
C GLY A 75 -9.56 -16.56 -8.42
N GLY A 76 -9.63 -16.74 -7.09
CA GLY A 76 -10.19 -17.97 -6.48
C GLY A 76 -9.47 -19.29 -6.82
N GLY A 77 -8.32 -19.23 -7.49
CA GLY A 77 -7.52 -20.41 -7.81
C GLY A 77 -6.87 -20.97 -6.55
N SER A 78 -7.18 -22.21 -6.21
CA SER A 78 -6.65 -22.94 -5.04
C SER A 78 -5.18 -23.35 -5.21
N GLY A 79 -4.33 -22.42 -5.62
CA GLY A 79 -2.92 -22.65 -5.75
C GLY A 79 -2.24 -21.32 -5.83
N PHE A 80 -1.58 -20.93 -4.74
CA PHE A 80 -0.42 -20.07 -4.86
C PHE A 80 0.38 -20.62 -6.03
N SER A 81 0.51 -19.85 -7.10
CA SER A 81 1.56 -20.17 -8.04
C SER A 81 2.85 -19.93 -7.24
N MET A 82 3.37 -20.96 -6.58
CA MET A 82 4.62 -20.97 -5.79
C MET A 82 5.86 -20.68 -6.65
N SER A 83 5.65 -20.10 -7.82
CA SER A 83 6.61 -19.29 -8.52
C SER A 83 7.24 -18.32 -7.53
N THR A 84 8.54 -18.42 -7.36
CA THR A 84 9.35 -17.63 -6.41
C THR A 84 9.11 -16.13 -6.56
N ALA A 85 8.76 -15.69 -7.78
CA ALA A 85 8.36 -14.32 -8.12
C ALA A 85 7.07 -13.86 -7.42
N THR A 86 6.05 -14.72 -7.31
CA THR A 86 4.78 -14.39 -6.63
C THR A 86 4.98 -14.27 -5.13
N VAL A 87 5.80 -15.15 -4.55
CA VAL A 87 6.15 -15.12 -3.11
C VAL A 87 6.96 -13.87 -2.77
N ALA A 88 7.95 -13.53 -3.59
CA ALA A 88 8.73 -12.29 -3.41
C ALA A 88 7.84 -11.05 -3.50
N THR A 89 6.91 -11.02 -4.46
CA THR A 89 5.96 -9.92 -4.61
C THR A 89 5.01 -9.84 -3.42
N ALA A 90 4.52 -10.96 -2.91
CA ALA A 90 3.70 -11.00 -1.70
C ALA A 90 4.45 -10.44 -0.49
N ALA A 91 5.73 -10.79 -0.32
CA ALA A 91 6.57 -10.25 0.75
C ALA A 91 6.73 -8.73 0.63
N LEU A 92 6.94 -8.20 -0.58
CA LEU A 92 7.01 -6.77 -0.84
C LEU A 92 5.69 -6.06 -0.56
N VAL A 93 4.55 -6.68 -0.89
CA VAL A 93 3.21 -6.16 -0.57
C VAL A 93 3.01 -6.09 0.95
N THR A 94 3.39 -7.14 1.69
CA THR A 94 3.31 -7.16 3.15
C THR A 94 4.24 -6.13 3.79
N ASP A 95 5.47 -5.99 3.31
CA ASP A 95 6.40 -4.96 3.79
C ASP A 95 5.84 -3.55 3.55
N ALA A 96 5.35 -3.29 2.33
CA ALA A 96 4.74 -2.01 1.97
C ALA A 96 3.55 -1.67 2.85
N LEU A 97 2.65 -2.63 3.12
CA LEU A 97 1.52 -2.45 4.03
C LEU A 97 1.97 -2.21 5.48
N THR A 98 2.93 -2.99 5.99
CA THR A 98 3.46 -2.85 7.35
C THR A 98 4.13 -1.49 7.57
N ALA A 99 4.75 -0.94 6.52
CA ALA A 99 5.32 0.41 6.55
C ALA A 99 4.25 1.52 6.50
N CYS A 100 3.04 1.21 6.02
CA CYS A 100 1.96 2.16 5.79
C CYS A 100 0.81 2.12 6.82
N ILE A 101 0.78 1.09 7.69
CA ILE A 101 -0.21 0.95 8.78
C ILE A 101 0.28 1.60 10.10
N LYS A 102 1.53 2.08 10.15
CA LYS A 102 2.11 2.74 11.35
C LYS A 102 1.54 4.13 11.62
#